data_AF-A0A847XXK5-F1
#
_entry.id   AF-A0A847XXK5-F1
#
_cell.length_a   1.000
_cell.length_b   1.000
_cell.length_c   1.000
_cell.angle_alpha   90.00
_cell.angle_beta   90.00
_cell.angle_gamma   90.00
#
_symmetry.space_group_name_H-M   'P 1'
#
loop_
_entity.id
_entity.type
_entity.pdbx_description
1 polymer ?
#
loop_
_entity_poly.entity_id
_entity_poly.type
_entity_poly.pdbx_seq_one_letter_code
_entity_poly.pdbx_strand_id
1 'polypeptide(L)' 'MQKMYELLASRKFWAALVGLGIIILKAFRPDFPISEEEITNLVAVLAAYILGTAISNAADGLKSVRQ' A
#
# COMPACT_ATOMS: atom_id res chain seq x y z
N MET A 1 -4.38 -3.14 -22.24
CA MET A 1 -4.92 -4.27 -21.45
C MET A 1 -3.90 -4.81 -20.45
N GLN A 2 -2.71 -5.26 -20.86
CA GLN A 2 -1.71 -5.84 -19.94
C GLN A 2 -1.26 -4.90 -18.80
N LYS A 3 -1.02 -3.62 -19.08
CA LYS A 3 -0.57 -2.65 -18.05
C LYS A 3 -1.60 -2.40 -16.93
N MET A 4 -2.89 -2.43 -17.27
CA MET A 4 -3.97 -2.31 -16.28
C MET A 4 -4.07 -3.57 -15.41
N TYR A 5 -3.86 -4.73 -16.03
CA TYR A 5 -3.80 -6.01 -15.34
C TYR A 5 -2.61 -6.08 -14.38
N GLU A 6 -1.45 -5.57 -14.76
CA GLU A 6 -0.26 -5.48 -13.88
C GLU A 6 -0.50 -4.56 -12.67
N LEU A 7 -1.20 -3.44 -12.86
CA LEU A 7 -1.57 -2.55 -11.76
C LEU A 7 -2.54 -3.22 -10.78
N LEU A 8 -3.58 -3.89 -11.31
CA LEU A 8 -4.56 -4.63 -10.50
C LEU A 8 -3.99 -5.93 -9.91
N ALA A 9 -2.90 -6.49 -10.45
CA ALA A 9 -2.19 -7.63 -9.87
C ALA A 9 -1.14 -7.22 -8.82
N SER A 10 -0.82 -5.92 -8.73
CA SER A 10 0.22 -5.42 -7.82
C SER A 10 -0.23 -5.50 -6.36
N ARG A 11 0.58 -6.19 -5.54
CA ARG A 11 0.37 -6.29 -4.08
C ARG A 11 0.35 -4.92 -3.39
N LYS A 12 1.08 -3.95 -3.93
CA LYS A 12 1.15 -2.57 -3.43
C LYS A 12 -0.17 -1.83 -3.60
N PHE A 13 -0.85 -2.07 -4.73
CA PHE A 13 -2.15 -1.49 -5.02
C PHE A 13 -3.22 -2.02 -4.06
N TRP A 14 -3.27 -3.35 -3.87
CA TRP A 14 -4.20 -3.97 -2.92
C TRP A 14 -3.92 -3.58 -1.47
N ALA A 15 -2.65 -3.44 -1.08
CA ALA A 15 -2.28 -2.98 0.26
C ALA A 15 -2.82 -1.56 0.54
N ALA A 16 -2.66 -0.64 -0.41
CA ALA A 16 -3.22 0.71 -0.31
C ALA A 16 -4.76 0.70 -0.32
N LEU A 17 -5.38 -0.14 -1.16
CA LEU A 17 -6.83 -0.25 -1.27
C LEU A 17 -7.47 -0.80 0.02
N VAL A 18 -6.84 -1.78 0.67
CA VAL A 18 -7.30 -2.33 1.95
C VAL A 18 -7.16 -1.29 3.07
N GLY A 19 -6.03 -0.57 3.13
CA GLY A 19 -5.87 0.53 4.09
C GLY A 19 -6.94 1.62 3.92
N LEU A 20 -7.23 2.02 2.68
CA LEU A 20 -8.30 2.97 2.37
C LEU A 20 -9.68 2.42 2.75
N GLY A 21 -9.94 1.14 2.46
CA GLY A 21 -11.18 0.47 2.83
C GLY A 21 -11.44 0.48 4.34
N ILE A 22 -10.40 0.27 5.16
CA ILE A 22 -10.51 0.32 6.63
C ILE A 22 -10.87 1.73 7.12
N ILE A 23 -10.28 2.77 6.53
CA ILE A 23 -10.61 4.18 6.87
C ILE A 23 -12.08 4.47 6.53
N ILE A 24 -12.54 4.04 5.35
CA ILE A 24 -13.94 4.21 4.93
C ILE A 24 -14.88 3.43 5.85
N LEU A 25 -14.54 2.18 6.19
CA LEU A 25 -15.35 1.35 7.08
C LEU A 25 -15.53 2.00 8.46
N LYS A 26 -14.46 2.57 9.05
CA LYS A 26 -14.56 3.31 10.32
C LYS A 26 -15.41 4.57 10.21
N ALA A 27 -15.38 5.26 9.06
CA ALA A 27 -16.24 6.42 8.82
C ALA A 27 -17.74 6.06 8.74
N PHE A 28 -18.09 4.91 8.15
CA PHE A 28 -19.49 4.47 8.02
C PHE A 28 -20.00 3.62 9.21
N ARG A 29 -19.10 2.97 9.94
CA ARG A 29 -19.37 2.17 11.15
C ARG A 29 -18.38 2.55 12.25
N PRO A 30 -18.68 3.60 13.04
CA PRO A 30 -17.78 4.06 14.10
C PRO A 30 -17.61 3.04 15.24
N ASP A 31 -18.55 2.11 15.43
CA ASP A 31 -18.46 1.00 16.40
C ASP A 31 -17.55 -0.15 15.95
N PHE A 32 -16.84 -0.02 14.83
CA PHE A 32 -15.95 -1.07 14.36
C PHE A 32 -14.84 -1.31 15.40
N PRO A 33 -14.54 -2.57 15.77
CA PRO A 33 -13.62 -2.90 16.87
C PRO A 33 -12.15 -2.74 16.42
N ILE A 34 -11.78 -1.53 16.01
CA ILE A 34 -10.43 -1.12 15.67
C ILE A 34 -10.13 0.20 16.38
N SER A 35 -9.15 0.14 17.28
CA SER A 35 -8.62 1.30 17.99
C SER A 35 -7.91 2.28 17.03
N GLU A 36 -7.78 3.54 17.44
CA GLU A 36 -7.02 4.53 16.67
C GLU A 36 -5.53 4.17 16.56
N GLU A 37 -4.99 3.52 17.58
CA GLU A 37 -3.61 3.05 17.61
C GLU A 37 -3.36 1.96 16.57
N GLU A 38 -4.27 0.99 16.43
CA GLU A 38 -4.18 -0.06 15.42
C GLU A 38 -4.24 0.48 13.99
N ILE A 39 -5.06 1.51 13.74
CA ILE A 39 -5.12 2.17 12.42
C ILE A 39 -3.82 2.89 12.13
N THR A 40 -3.30 3.61 13.10
CA THR A 40 -2.04 4.34 12.95
C THR A 40 -0.89 3.37 12.66
N ASN A 41 -0.82 2.26 13.38
CA ASN A 41 0.16 1.20 13.15
C ASN A 41 0.00 0.55 11.77
N LEU A 42 -1.24 0.24 11.36
CA LEU A 42 -1.53 -0.29 10.04
C LEU A 42 -1.07 0.66 8.94
N VAL A 43 -1.40 1.94 9.04
CA VAL A 43 -1.00 2.98 8.07
C VAL A 43 0.52 3.12 8.03
N ALA A 44 1.20 3.10 9.17
CA ALA A 44 2.66 3.16 9.24
C ALA A 44 3.32 1.96 8.54
N VAL A 45 2.82 0.74 8.76
CA VAL A 45 3.31 -0.47 8.09
C VAL A 45 3.06 -0.43 6.58
N LEU A 46 1.87 0.01 6.16
CA LEU A 46 1.55 0.17 4.74
C LEU A 46 2.45 1.20 4.07
N ALA A 47 2.66 2.35 4.71
CA ALA A 47 3.54 3.40 4.20
C ALA A 47 4.98 2.90 4.07
N ALA A 48 5.51 2.22 5.10
CA ALA A 48 6.84 1.63 5.08
C ALA A 48 7.00 0.58 3.97
N TYR A 49 6.00 -0.28 3.77
CA TYR A 49 6.01 -1.28 2.69
C TYR A 49 6.00 -0.62 1.31
N ILE A 50 5.10 0.33 1.07
CA ILE A 50 4.99 1.03 -0.22
C ILE A 50 6.30 1.78 -0.53
N LEU A 51 6.83 2.53 0.44
CA LEU A 51 8.10 3.25 0.30
C LEU A 51 9.27 2.30 0.03
N GLY A 52 9.41 1.24 0.82
CA GLY A 52 10.49 0.25 0.63
C GLY A 52 10.45 -0.36 -0.76
N THR A 53 9.26 -0.69 -1.27
CA THR A 53 9.12 -1.24 -2.61
C THR A 53 9.33 -0.19 -3.73
N ALA A 54 9.08 1.08 -3.48
CA ALA A 54 9.38 2.16 -4.42
C ALA A 54 10.91 2.40 -4.52
N ILE A 55 11.60 2.41 -3.37
CA ILE A 55 13.06 2.51 -3.29
C ILE A 55 13.72 1.33 -4.00
N SER A 56 13.27 0.09 -3.74
CA SER A 56 13.80 -1.10 -4.41
C SER A 56 13.68 -1.00 -5.93
N ASN A 57 12.50 -0.62 -6.42
CA ASN A 57 12.27 -0.46 -7.86
C ASN A 57 13.18 0.61 -8.48
N ALA A 58 13.41 1.73 -7.78
CA ALA A 58 14.31 2.79 -8.24
C ALA A 58 15.77 2.31 -8.29
N ALA A 59 16.21 1.55 -7.28
CA ALA A 59 17.55 0.97 -7.23
C ALA A 59 17.80 -0.04 -8.37
N ASP A 60 16.80 -0.86 -8.71
CA ASP A 60 16.90 -1.81 -9.81
C ASP A 60 16.97 -1.10 -11.18
N GLY A 61 16.22 0.00 -11.35
CA GLY A 61 16.33 0.86 -12.53
C GLY A 61 17.72 1.48 -12.71
N LEU A 62 18.36 1.91 -11.61
CA LEU A 62 19.74 2.42 -11.64
C LEU A 62 20.76 1.36 -12.08
N LYS A 63 20.61 0.11 -11.64
CA LYS A 63 21.49 -1.00 -12.07
C LYS A 63 21.34 -1.30 -13.55
N SER A 64 20.11 -1.22 -14.08
CA SER A 64 19.81 -1.42 -15.50
C SER A 64 20.45 -0.39 -16.43
N VAL A 65 20.71 0.84 -15.97
CA VAL A 65 21.32 1.91 -16.79
C VAL A 65 22.85 1.81 -16.82
N ARG A 66 23.44 1.10 -15.85
CA ARG A 66 24.89 0.95 -15.69
C ARG A 66 25.45 -0.29 -16.43
N GLN A 67 24.60 -1.20 -16.91
CA GLN A 67 24.96 -2.31 -17.78
C GLN A 67 24.81 -1.93 -19.25
#